data_AF-A0A165WB35-F1
#
_entry.id   AF-A0A165WB35-F1
#
_cell.length_a   1.000
_cell.length_b   1.000
_cell.length_c   1.000
_cell.angle_alpha   90.00
_cell.angle_beta   90.00
_cell.angle_gamma   90.00
#
_symmetry.space_group_name_H-M   'P 1'
#
loop_
_entity.id
_entity.type
_entity.pdbx_description
1 polymer ?
#
loop_
_entity_poly.entity_id
_entity_poly.type
_entity_poly.pdbx_seq_one_letter_code
_entity_poly.pdbx_strand_id
1 'polypeptide(L)'
;ALFAMDINHLHRVMGHTNYQALQDMVRHGRLEGVTALTGIPAFCEPCVMGKMKKQPFTSSRTVPRGPLDIISSDVGGPVTPEGVGGLRY
;
A
#
# COMPACT_ATOMS: atom_id res chain seq x y z
N ALA A 1 -12.36 24.63 -21.92
CA ALA A 1 -12.95 23.73 -22.93
C ALA A 1 -13.20 22.37 -22.28
N LEU A 2 -14.13 21.56 -22.80
CA LEU A 2 -14.38 20.20 -22.33
C LEU A 2 -13.56 19.22 -23.19
N PHE A 3 -12.83 18.30 -22.57
CA PHE A 3 -11.94 17.38 -23.26
C PHE A 3 -11.90 15.99 -22.62
N ALA A 4 -11.47 15.00 -23.40
CA ALA A 4 -11.20 13.65 -22.93
C ALA A 4 -9.74 13.51 -22.50
N MET A 5 -9.47 12.79 -21.40
CA MET A 5 -8.12 12.58 -20.88
C MET A 5 -7.80 11.08 -20.76
N ASP A 6 -6.57 10.67 -21.09
CA ASP A 6 -6.13 9.30 -20.83
C ASP A 6 -6.11 9.01 -19.32
N ILE A 7 -6.66 7.86 -18.95
CA ILE A 7 -6.86 7.46 -17.56
C ILE A 7 -5.52 7.22 -16.81
N ASN A 8 -4.45 6.87 -17.52
CA ASN A 8 -3.12 6.66 -16.92
C ASN A 8 -2.34 7.96 -16.75
N HIS A 9 -2.54 8.94 -17.64
CA HIS A 9 -2.10 10.30 -17.46
C HIS A 9 -2.81 10.94 -16.26
N LEU A 10 -4.15 10.89 -16.22
CA LEU A 10 -4.95 11.42 -15.11
C LEU A 10 -4.54 10.79 -13.77
N HIS A 11 -4.32 9.47 -13.75
CA HIS A 11 -3.84 8.75 -12.57
C HIS A 11 -2.52 9.31 -12.01
N ARG A 12 -1.56 9.65 -12.88
CA ARG A 12 -0.25 10.18 -12.47
C ARG A 12 -0.37 11.63 -11.96
N VAL A 13 -1.06 12.51 -12.69
CA VAL A 13 -1.19 13.92 -12.30
C VAL A 13 -2.06 14.11 -11.05
N MET A 14 -3.06 13.25 -10.84
CA MET A 14 -3.87 13.21 -9.62
C MET A 14 -3.20 12.40 -8.49
N GLY A 15 -1.87 12.49 -8.35
CA GLY A 15 -1.12 11.94 -7.20
C GLY A 15 -1.28 10.42 -6.99
N HIS A 16 -1.35 9.65 -8.07
CA HIS A 16 -1.59 8.20 -8.03
C HIS A 16 -2.94 7.79 -7.40
N THR A 17 -3.99 8.57 -7.67
CA THR A 17 -5.37 8.28 -7.25
C THR A 17 -5.91 7.00 -7.90
N ASN A 18 -6.70 6.21 -7.16
CA ASN A 18 -7.27 4.95 -7.62
C ASN A 18 -8.12 5.12 -8.90
N TYR A 19 -7.94 4.23 -9.88
CA TYR A 19 -8.61 4.26 -11.18
C TYR A 19 -10.15 4.32 -11.12
N GLN A 20 -10.78 3.61 -10.19
CA GLN A 20 -12.24 3.65 -10.00
C GLN A 20 -12.68 5.02 -9.45
N ALA A 21 -11.91 5.61 -8.53
CA ALA A 21 -12.19 6.95 -8.03
C ALA A 21 -12.04 8.02 -9.13
N LEU A 22 -11.11 7.86 -10.08
CA LEU A 22 -11.03 8.73 -11.27
C LEU A 22 -12.25 8.58 -12.17
N GLN A 23 -12.68 7.34 -12.43
CA GLN A 23 -13.88 7.03 -13.21
C GLN A 23 -15.14 7.62 -12.57
N ASP A 24 -15.28 7.50 -11.25
CA ASP A 24 -16.36 8.12 -10.49
C ASP A 24 -16.31 9.65 -10.51
N MET A 25 -15.12 10.26 -10.36
CA MET A 25 -15.01 11.72 -10.43
C MET A 25 -15.40 12.27 -11.79
N VAL A 26 -15.03 11.63 -12.90
CA VAL A 26 -15.48 12.05 -14.24
C VAL A 26 -16.97 11.77 -14.44
N ARG A 27 -17.47 10.57 -14.06
CA ARG A 27 -18.89 10.19 -14.15
C ARG A 27 -19.81 11.16 -13.41
N HIS A 28 -19.36 11.68 -12.27
CA HIS A 28 -20.11 12.63 -11.43
C HIS A 28 -19.73 14.09 -11.66
N GLY A 29 -19.03 14.42 -12.76
CA GLY A 29 -18.71 15.80 -13.16
C GLY A 29 -17.82 16.58 -12.19
N ARG A 30 -17.00 15.88 -11.38
CA ARG A 30 -16.18 16.46 -10.29
C ARG A 30 -14.81 16.99 -10.72
N LEU A 31 -14.45 16.82 -11.99
CA LEU A 31 -13.21 17.36 -12.57
C LEU A 31 -13.57 18.40 -13.62
N GLU A 32 -13.22 19.66 -13.37
CA GLU A 32 -13.47 20.75 -14.32
C GLU A 32 -12.73 20.49 -15.64
N GLY A 33 -13.42 20.68 -16.76
CA GLY A 33 -12.88 20.46 -18.10
C GLY A 33 -12.79 18.99 -18.56
N VAL A 34 -12.80 18.00 -17.66
CA VAL A 34 -12.64 16.57 -18.04
C VAL A 34 -14.00 15.86 -18.06
N THR A 35 -14.52 15.59 -19.25
CA THR A 35 -15.84 14.97 -19.45
C THR A 35 -15.81 13.51 -19.85
N ALA A 36 -14.65 13.00 -20.28
CA ALA A 36 -14.48 11.60 -20.69
C ALA A 36 -13.09 11.09 -20.33
N LEU A 37 -13.00 9.77 -20.12
CA LEU A 37 -11.74 9.06 -19.96
C LEU A 37 -11.47 8.19 -21.19
N THR A 38 -10.21 8.18 -21.62
CA THR A 38 -9.71 7.29 -22.67
C THR A 38 -8.65 6.34 -22.11
N GLY A 39 -8.28 5.33 -22.89
CA GLY A 39 -7.33 4.31 -22.48
C GLY A 39 -7.92 3.29 -21.49
N ILE A 40 -7.06 2.40 -20.99
CA ILE A 40 -7.38 1.34 -20.04
C ILE A 40 -6.38 1.43 -18.88
N PRO A 41 -6.79 1.21 -17.61
CA PRO A 41 -5.87 1.14 -16.47
C PRO A 41 -4.68 0.21 -16.72
N ALA A 42 -3.48 0.78 -16.78
CA ALA A 42 -2.23 0.06 -16.95
C ALA A 42 -1.60 -0.32 -15.60
N PHE A 43 -0.58 -1.18 -15.64
CA PHE A 43 0.25 -1.43 -14.48
C PHE A 43 1.00 -0.16 -14.08
N CYS A 44 1.01 0.17 -12.78
CA CYS A 44 1.71 1.32 -12.23
C CYS A 44 2.62 0.90 -11.09
N GLU A 45 3.91 0.70 -11.40
CA GLU A 45 4.95 0.31 -10.45
C GLU A 45 4.99 1.17 -9.16
N PRO A 46 4.98 2.52 -9.21
CA PRO A 46 4.91 3.34 -7.99
C PRO A 46 3.69 3.05 -7.09
N CYS A 47 2.56 2.63 -7.66
CA CYS A 47 1.38 2.25 -6.88
C CYS A 47 1.55 0.88 -6.22
N VAL A 48 2.23 -0.06 -6.88
CA VAL A 48 2.53 -1.36 -6.28
C VAL A 48 3.55 -1.16 -5.16
N MET A 49 4.68 -0.52 -5.43
CA MET A 49 5.75 -0.31 -4.44
C MET A 49 5.31 0.57 -3.27
N GLY A 50 4.46 1.57 -3.50
CA GLY A 50 4.02 2.52 -2.47
C GLY A 50 2.64 2.29 -1.84
N LYS A 51 1.79 1.40 -2.40
CA LYS A 51 0.41 1.18 -1.92
C LYS A 51 -0.04 -0.29 -1.88
N MET A 52 0.75 -1.26 -2.36
CA MET A 52 0.37 -2.68 -2.28
C MET A 52 0.30 -3.14 -0.82
N LYS A 53 -0.89 -3.53 -0.38
CA LYS A 53 -1.05 -4.22 0.90
C LYS A 53 -0.57 -5.66 0.77
N LYS A 54 0.23 -6.13 1.74
CA LYS A 54 0.50 -7.56 1.88
C LYS A 54 -0.82 -8.30 2.09
N GLN A 55 -1.04 -9.41 1.37
CA GLN A 55 -2.18 -10.28 1.65
C GLN A 55 -2.07 -10.85 3.08
N PRO A 56 -3.21 -11.24 3.70
CA PRO A 56 -3.18 -11.91 5.00
C PRO A 56 -2.22 -13.11 5.00
N PHE A 57 -1.44 -13.27 6.07
CA PHE A 57 -0.66 -14.48 6.27
C PHE A 57 -1.60 -15.69 6.36
N THR A 58 -1.21 -16.82 5.77
CA THR A 58 -1.92 -18.09 5.99
C THR A 58 -1.79 -18.52 7.45
N SER A 59 -2.81 -19.21 7.97
CA SER A 59 -2.80 -19.84 9.29
C SER A 59 -1.52 -20.65 9.54
N SER A 60 -0.98 -20.59 10.76
CA SER A 60 0.13 -21.46 11.17
C SER A 60 -0.25 -22.92 10.97
N ARG A 61 0.64 -23.71 10.35
CA ARG A 61 0.55 -25.18 10.32
C ARG A 61 1.12 -25.81 11.60
N THR A 62 1.92 -25.06 12.35
CA THR A 62 2.44 -25.46 13.65
C THR A 62 1.36 -25.19 14.70
N VAL A 63 0.76 -26.27 15.22
CA VAL A 63 -0.26 -26.24 16.28
C VAL A 63 0.29 -27.07 17.45
N PRO A 64 0.49 -26.48 18.65
CA PRO A 64 0.92 -27.24 19.81
C PRO A 64 -0.21 -28.17 20.29
N ARG A 65 0.17 -29.40 20.67
CA ARG A 65 -0.71 -30.48 21.14
C ARG A 65 -0.35 -30.92 22.56
N GLY A 66 0.88 -30.68 23.00
CA GLY A 66 1.37 -30.94 24.37
C GLY A 66 2.17 -29.77 24.96
N PRO A 67 2.56 -29.87 26.25
CA PRO A 67 3.46 -28.90 26.88
C PRO A 67 4.82 -28.86 26.19
N LEU A 68 5.39 -27.66 26.03
CA LEU A 68 6.68 -27.39 25.39
C LEU A 68 6.79 -27.72 23.87
N ASP A 69 5.69 -28.06 23.19
CA ASP A 69 5.64 -28.30 21.72
C ASP A 69 6.16 -27.11 20.88
N ILE A 70 6.13 -25.89 21.43
CA ILE A 70 6.72 -24.69 20.83
C ILE A 70 7.42 -23.90 21.94
N ILE A 71 8.72 -23.63 21.74
CA ILE A 71 9.50 -22.68 22.55
C ILE A 71 9.93 -21.56 21.61
N SER A 72 9.60 -20.31 21.97
CA SER A 72 10.00 -19.11 21.22
C SER A 72 10.81 -18.22 22.14
N SER A 73 12.07 -18.00 21.79
CA SER A 73 13.01 -17.11 22.49
C SER A 73 13.48 -16.02 21.53
N ASP A 74 13.51 -14.78 22.01
CA ASP A 74 14.05 -13.63 21.28
C ASP A 74 15.08 -12.89 22.17
N VAL A 75 15.95 -12.08 21.57
CA VAL A 75 17.01 -11.36 22.29
C VAL A 75 16.54 -9.95 22.61
N GLY A 76 16.45 -9.62 23.90
CA GLY A 76 16.01 -8.29 24.36
C GLY A 76 17.00 -7.18 24.00
N GLY A 77 16.48 -6.00 23.65
CA GLY A 77 17.27 -4.85 23.18
C GLY A 77 18.11 -4.13 24.24
N PRO A 78 18.89 -3.14 23.81
CA PRO A 78 20.33 -2.21 25.07
C PRO A 78 19.83 -1.88 26.47
N VAL A 79 19.82 -2.91 27.30
CA VAL A 79 20.84 -3.15 28.35
C VAL A 79 21.44 -1.89 29.00
N THR A 80 21.69 -1.94 30.31
CA THR A 80 22.26 -0.84 31.11
C THR A 80 23.67 -1.25 31.60
N PRO A 81 24.69 -0.35 31.60
CA PRO A 81 24.67 1.07 31.21
C PRO A 81 24.37 1.29 29.73
N GLU A 82 23.89 2.49 29.38
CA GLU A 82 23.47 2.83 28.01
C GLU A 82 24.61 2.70 26.99
N GLY A 83 24.24 2.32 25.76
CA GLY A 83 25.16 2.30 24.63
C GLY A 83 25.61 3.72 24.27
N VAL A 84 26.87 3.85 23.85
CA VAL A 84 27.46 5.13 23.42
C VAL A 84 26.56 5.78 22.36
N GLY A 85 26.06 6.99 22.65
CA GLY A 85 25.11 7.72 21.82
C GLY A 85 23.63 7.63 22.24
N GLY A 86 23.32 7.01 23.39
CA GLY A 86 21.94 6.91 23.91
C GLY A 86 21.12 5.77 23.30
N LEU A 87 21.80 4.78 22.70
CA LEU A 87 21.17 3.54 22.22
C LEU A 87 20.88 2.57 23.37
N ARG A 88 19.89 1.69 23.14
CA ARG A 88 19.35 0.66 24.06
C ARG A 88 19.31 -0.95 23.51
N TYR A 89 20.86 -2.57 22.93
CA TYR A 89 21.16 -4.03 22.58
C TYR A 89 22.19 -4.59 23.58
#